data_AF-A0A929VPK9-F1
#
_entry.id   AF-A0A929VPK9-F1
#
_cell.length_a   1.000
_cell.length_b   1.000
_cell.length_c   1.000
_cell.angle_alpha   90.00
_cell.angle_beta   90.00
_cell.angle_gamma   90.00
#
_symmetry.space_group_name_H-M   'P 1'
#
loop_
_entity.id
_entity.type
_entity.pdbx_description
1 polymer ?
#
loop_
_entity_poly.entity_id
_entity_poly.type
_entity_poly.pdbx_seq_one_letter_code
_entity_poly.pdbx_strand_id
1 'polypeptide(L)'
;MKKIIISMLLLAAVFTSACSGNQAAAQSAQNVQNVKAANSKKDAFASTYLSNIDKDAETYIADFDFNQYLLDSGAISVERMPEWLDSNTVIAARYPNGIVTLYEFVGDRSNPSSYGYLSRIFVFVAEEGYNINARYNGEGSDDEFGVDSDWFHYFDLGGTTELTNDPKFEETYDYAHSKFFTVKPNGIYYVVAKNGQKSLLVVPDYFDKGFKASILPYINIKDPSFRKDPMEGKLMGHSDLQ
;
A
#
# COMPACT_ATOMS: atom_id res chain seq x y z
N MET A 1 74.08 -14.38 -33.00
CA MET A 1 73.78 -15.52 -33.90
C MET A 1 72.29 -15.79 -33.87
N LYS A 2 71.69 -15.84 -35.07
CA LYS A 2 70.50 -16.59 -35.54
C LYS A 2 69.23 -16.75 -34.67
N LYS A 3 68.11 -16.42 -35.33
CA LYS A 3 66.69 -16.70 -35.07
C LYS A 3 66.39 -18.20 -34.87
N ILE A 4 65.43 -18.54 -34.00
CA ILE A 4 64.42 -19.64 -34.08
C ILE A 4 63.25 -19.19 -33.14
N ILE A 5 61.99 -18.90 -33.52
CA ILE A 5 60.89 -19.59 -34.24
C ILE A 5 60.04 -20.57 -33.38
N ILE A 6 58.81 -20.11 -33.07
CA ILE A 6 57.48 -20.78 -33.13
C ILE A 6 56.95 -21.69 -31.97
N SER A 7 55.75 -21.25 -31.52
CA SER A 7 54.51 -21.95 -31.08
C SER A 7 54.50 -23.10 -30.07
N MET A 8 53.62 -22.99 -29.06
CA MET A 8 52.43 -23.84 -28.94
C MET A 8 51.42 -23.33 -27.91
N LEU A 9 50.14 -23.47 -28.27
CA LEU A 9 48.95 -23.19 -27.46
C LEU A 9 48.94 -24.00 -26.15
N LEU A 10 48.32 -23.45 -25.11
CA LEU A 10 47.32 -24.19 -24.32
C LEU A 10 46.43 -23.24 -23.50
N LEU A 11 45.13 -23.32 -23.80
CA LEU A 11 44.03 -22.77 -23.02
C LEU A 11 44.02 -23.36 -21.60
N ALA A 12 43.91 -22.49 -20.61
CA ALA A 12 43.25 -22.82 -19.35
C ALA A 12 42.47 -21.58 -18.89
N ALA A 13 41.18 -21.58 -19.21
CA ALA A 13 40.22 -20.65 -18.64
C ALA A 13 40.06 -20.97 -17.15
N VAL A 14 40.52 -20.06 -16.29
CA VAL A 14 40.21 -20.08 -14.86
C VAL A 14 39.28 -18.91 -14.60
N PHE A 15 38.01 -19.21 -14.35
CA PHE A 15 37.00 -18.23 -13.94
C PHE A 15 37.41 -17.64 -12.58
N THR A 16 37.92 -16.41 -12.58
CA THR A 16 38.04 -15.61 -11.36
C THR A 16 36.71 -14.92 -11.10
N SER A 17 35.87 -15.52 -10.26
CA SER A 17 34.74 -14.84 -9.62
C SER A 17 35.28 -13.92 -8.52
N ALA A 18 35.65 -12.70 -8.90
CA ALA A 18 35.84 -11.59 -7.97
C ALA A 18 34.62 -10.66 -8.12
N CYS A 19 33.60 -10.84 -7.28
CA CYS A 19 32.57 -9.82 -7.09
C CYS A 19 33.09 -8.81 -6.07
N SER A 20 33.70 -7.72 -6.56
CA SER A 20 33.91 -6.49 -5.79
C SER A 20 34.05 -5.30 -6.75
N GLY A 21 33.17 -4.31 -6.62
CA GLY A 21 33.12 -3.06 -7.41
C GLY A 21 31.65 -2.72 -7.73
N ASN A 22 30.90 -2.01 -6.89
CA ASN A 22 30.92 -0.57 -6.57
C ASN A 22 30.50 0.34 -7.75
N GLN A 23 29.45 1.14 -7.49
CA GLN A 23 29.02 2.38 -8.14
C GLN A 23 28.60 2.40 -9.63
N ALA A 24 27.32 2.75 -9.84
CA ALA A 24 26.85 3.63 -10.92
C ALA A 24 25.65 4.41 -10.34
N ALA A 25 25.76 5.70 -10.02
CA ALA A 25 25.86 6.86 -10.92
C ALA A 25 24.67 6.95 -11.90
N ALA A 26 23.94 8.05 -11.73
CA ALA A 26 22.69 8.41 -12.39
C ALA A 26 22.72 8.33 -13.92
N GLN A 27 21.60 7.86 -14.49
CA GLN A 27 21.13 8.30 -15.79
C GLN A 27 19.64 8.64 -15.69
N SER A 28 19.39 9.95 -15.60
CA SER A 28 18.16 10.57 -16.05
C SER A 28 17.89 10.16 -17.50
N ALA A 29 16.89 9.33 -17.71
CA ALA A 29 16.26 9.14 -19.00
C ALA A 29 14.76 9.26 -18.79
N GLN A 30 14.21 10.32 -19.39
CA GLN A 30 12.80 10.59 -19.53
C GLN A 30 12.05 9.30 -19.87
N ASN A 31 11.28 8.79 -18.92
CA ASN A 31 10.18 7.89 -19.22
C ASN A 31 8.96 8.50 -18.55
N VAL A 32 8.37 9.46 -19.26
CA VAL A 32 6.94 9.78 -19.10
C VAL A 32 6.22 8.50 -19.50
N GLN A 33 6.17 7.54 -18.58
CA GLN A 33 5.27 6.42 -18.68
C GLN A 33 3.90 7.04 -18.60
N ASN A 34 3.21 7.04 -19.74
CA ASN A 34 1.76 7.09 -19.78
C ASN A 34 1.27 6.05 -18.77
N VAL A 35 0.95 6.51 -17.56
CA VAL A 35 0.12 5.79 -16.61
C VAL A 35 -1.12 5.47 -17.42
N LYS A 36 -1.26 4.20 -17.81
CA LYS A 36 -2.51 3.71 -18.39
C LYS A 36 -3.57 4.09 -17.38
N ALA A 37 -4.36 5.11 -17.69
CA ALA A 37 -5.55 5.45 -16.95
C ALA A 37 -6.27 4.13 -16.68
N ALA A 38 -6.45 3.80 -15.40
CA ALA A 38 -7.12 2.59 -14.96
C ALA A 38 -8.42 2.48 -15.76
N ASN A 39 -8.43 1.54 -16.70
CA ASN A 39 -9.50 1.45 -17.68
C ASN A 39 -10.78 1.17 -16.91
N SER A 40 -11.72 2.08 -17.03
CA SER A 40 -12.99 2.20 -16.32
C SER A 40 -13.98 1.07 -16.67
N LYS A 41 -13.61 -0.20 -16.42
CA LYS A 41 -14.59 -1.29 -16.30
C LYS A 41 -15.19 -1.23 -14.90
N LYS A 42 -16.35 -0.56 -14.86
CA LYS A 42 -17.01 0.00 -13.68
C LYS A 42 -17.31 -0.99 -12.54
N ASP A 43 -17.51 -2.29 -12.80
CA ASP A 43 -18.17 -3.17 -11.81
C ASP A 43 -17.37 -4.41 -11.34
N ALA A 44 -16.14 -4.63 -11.82
CA ALA A 44 -15.42 -5.91 -11.57
C ALA A 44 -13.93 -5.76 -11.20
N PHE A 45 -13.52 -4.59 -10.71
CA PHE A 45 -12.11 -4.37 -10.40
C PHE A 45 -11.65 -5.34 -9.30
N ALA A 46 -12.33 -5.37 -8.14
CA ALA A 46 -11.99 -6.31 -7.06
C ALA A 46 -12.01 -7.79 -7.47
N SER A 47 -13.01 -8.25 -8.24
CA SER A 47 -13.18 -9.70 -8.50
C SER A 47 -12.03 -10.32 -9.29
N THR A 48 -11.24 -9.51 -10.01
CA THR A 48 -10.00 -9.97 -10.68
C THR A 48 -8.87 -10.27 -9.69
N TYR A 49 -8.92 -9.66 -8.50
CA TYR A 49 -7.93 -9.84 -7.43
C TYR A 49 -8.40 -10.82 -6.35
N LEU A 50 -9.60 -11.37 -6.49
CA LEU A 50 -10.15 -12.38 -5.59
C LEU A 50 -9.85 -13.79 -6.11
N SER A 51 -9.47 -14.68 -5.21
CA SER A 51 -9.33 -16.11 -5.47
C SER A 51 -9.90 -16.92 -4.30
N ASN A 52 -10.03 -18.25 -4.48
CA ASN A 52 -10.55 -19.14 -3.44
C ASN A 52 -11.90 -18.65 -2.88
N ILE A 53 -12.78 -18.21 -3.77
CA ILE A 53 -14.08 -17.64 -3.41
C ILE A 53 -14.97 -18.74 -2.85
N ASP A 54 -15.39 -18.58 -1.60
CA ASP A 54 -16.40 -19.39 -0.94
C ASP A 54 -17.67 -18.55 -0.77
N LYS A 55 -18.70 -18.90 -1.54
CA LYS A 55 -19.99 -18.19 -1.53
C LYS A 55 -20.84 -18.54 -0.31
N ASP A 56 -20.58 -19.69 0.28
CA ASP A 56 -21.33 -20.23 1.42
C ASP A 56 -20.66 -19.84 2.75
N ALA A 57 -19.45 -19.28 2.71
CA ALA A 57 -18.75 -18.78 3.90
C ALA A 57 -19.54 -17.67 4.62
N GLU A 58 -19.62 -17.82 5.94
CA GLU A 58 -20.32 -16.88 6.83
C GLU A 58 -19.54 -15.57 7.02
N THR A 59 -18.21 -15.61 7.01
CA THR A 59 -17.37 -14.44 7.36
C THR A 59 -16.27 -14.16 6.33
N TYR A 60 -15.40 -15.12 6.02
CA TYR A 60 -14.25 -14.91 5.11
C TYR A 60 -14.54 -15.53 3.75
N ILE A 61 -14.89 -14.71 2.77
CA ILE A 61 -15.53 -15.19 1.53
C ILE A 61 -14.56 -15.33 0.35
N ALA A 62 -13.35 -14.79 0.43
CA ALA A 62 -12.31 -14.93 -0.59
C ALA A 62 -10.94 -14.50 -0.07
N ASP A 63 -9.89 -14.97 -0.75
CA ASP A 63 -8.55 -14.41 -0.65
C ASP A 63 -8.40 -13.22 -1.61
N PHE A 64 -7.86 -12.11 -1.12
CA PHE A 64 -7.69 -10.87 -1.86
C PHE A 64 -6.21 -10.53 -2.05
N ASP A 65 -5.79 -10.40 -3.30
CA ASP A 65 -4.48 -9.89 -3.68
C ASP A 65 -4.44 -8.36 -3.56
N PHE A 66 -4.43 -7.89 -2.31
CA PHE A 66 -4.45 -6.46 -2.00
C PHE A 66 -3.22 -5.73 -2.55
N ASN A 67 -2.07 -6.41 -2.59
CA ASN A 67 -0.85 -5.83 -3.15
C ASN A 67 -1.01 -5.51 -4.63
N GLN A 68 -1.44 -6.49 -5.44
CA GLN A 68 -1.63 -6.28 -6.87
C GLN A 68 -2.77 -5.30 -7.14
N TYR A 69 -3.82 -5.31 -6.32
CA TYR A 69 -4.89 -4.31 -6.38
C TYR A 69 -4.35 -2.88 -6.26
N LEU A 70 -3.48 -2.62 -5.26
CA LEU A 70 -2.89 -1.29 -5.06
C LEU A 70 -1.97 -0.90 -6.23
N LEU A 71 -1.12 -1.83 -6.70
CA LEU A 71 -0.25 -1.58 -7.85
C LEU A 71 -1.04 -1.26 -9.12
N ASP A 72 -2.09 -2.02 -9.42
CA ASP A 72 -2.94 -1.81 -10.59
C ASP A 72 -3.84 -0.57 -10.45
N SER A 73 -4.10 -0.11 -9.22
CA SER A 73 -4.72 1.19 -8.96
C SER A 73 -3.80 2.37 -9.26
N GLY A 74 -2.50 2.12 -9.49
CA GLY A 74 -1.51 3.12 -9.85
C GLY A 74 -0.44 3.36 -8.78
N ALA A 75 -0.37 2.56 -7.71
CA ALA A 75 0.69 2.71 -6.72
C ALA A 75 2.06 2.38 -7.34
N ILE A 76 3.05 3.23 -7.10
CA ILE A 76 4.44 3.03 -7.53
C ILE A 76 5.28 2.32 -6.47
N SER A 77 4.83 2.35 -5.22
CA SER A 77 5.43 1.60 -4.12
C SER A 77 4.36 1.21 -3.12
N VAL A 78 4.52 0.03 -2.53
CA VAL A 78 3.72 -0.46 -1.41
C VAL A 78 4.68 -1.04 -0.38
N GLU A 79 4.62 -0.53 0.84
CA GLU A 79 5.54 -0.90 1.91
C GLU A 79 4.79 -1.07 3.23
N ARG A 80 5.29 -1.96 4.09
CA ARG A 80 4.84 -2.00 5.48
C ARG A 80 5.70 -1.08 6.31
N MET A 81 5.04 -0.24 7.08
CA MET A 81 5.68 0.63 8.05
C MET A 81 6.18 -0.18 9.25
N PRO A 82 7.27 0.27 9.92
CA PRO A 82 7.74 -0.34 11.15
C PRO A 82 6.64 -0.45 12.21
N GLU A 83 6.72 -1.50 13.03
CA GLU A 83 5.77 -1.74 14.10
C GLU A 83 5.95 -0.70 15.21
N TRP A 84 4.94 0.16 15.40
CA TRP A 84 4.95 1.16 16.47
C TRP A 84 4.22 0.68 17.72
N LEU A 85 3.12 -0.04 17.54
CA LEU A 85 2.28 -0.58 18.60
C LEU A 85 2.07 -2.09 18.41
N ASP A 86 1.93 -2.82 19.52
CA ASP A 86 1.53 -4.22 19.47
C ASP A 86 0.12 -4.34 18.88
N SER A 87 -0.06 -5.39 18.08
CA SER A 87 -1.29 -5.65 17.32
C SER A 87 -1.68 -4.52 16.35
N ASN A 88 -0.71 -3.80 15.79
CA ASN A 88 -0.93 -2.81 14.74
C ASN A 88 -0.02 -3.08 13.53
N THR A 89 -0.55 -2.89 12.34
CA THR A 89 0.21 -2.91 11.08
C THR A 89 -0.29 -1.80 10.19
N VAL A 90 0.63 -0.98 9.67
CA VAL A 90 0.31 0.01 8.65
C VAL A 90 0.97 -0.36 7.33
N ILE A 91 0.18 -0.36 6.27
CA ILE A 91 0.65 -0.50 4.90
C ILE A 91 0.55 0.87 4.22
N ALA A 92 1.67 1.37 3.71
CA ALA A 92 1.71 2.60 2.94
C ALA A 92 1.71 2.29 1.43
N ALA A 93 0.96 3.05 0.65
CA ALA A 93 1.06 3.06 -0.80
C ALA A 93 1.30 4.49 -1.30
N ARG A 94 2.22 4.64 -2.26
CA ARG A 94 2.53 5.94 -2.89
C ARG A 94 2.11 5.95 -4.34
N TYR A 95 1.62 7.10 -4.78
CA TYR A 95 1.12 7.31 -6.13
C TYR A 95 1.95 8.36 -6.88
N PRO A 96 1.99 8.32 -8.23
CA PRO A 96 2.79 9.24 -9.05
C PRO A 96 2.48 10.72 -8.86
N ASN A 97 1.29 11.06 -8.37
CA ASN A 97 0.87 12.44 -8.13
C ASN A 97 1.25 12.95 -6.72
N GLY A 98 2.06 12.21 -5.97
CA GLY A 98 2.47 12.55 -4.61
C GLY A 98 1.47 12.13 -3.52
N ILE A 99 0.30 11.60 -3.88
CA ILE A 99 -0.63 11.05 -2.88
C ILE A 99 0.01 9.84 -2.21
N VAL A 100 -0.14 9.81 -0.89
CA VAL A 100 0.23 8.69 -0.04
C VAL A 100 -1.03 8.22 0.69
N THR A 101 -1.26 6.92 0.69
CA THR A 101 -2.32 6.29 1.49
C THR A 101 -1.73 5.38 2.56
N LEU A 102 -2.28 5.45 3.77
CA LEU A 102 -1.94 4.54 4.86
C LEU A 102 -3.14 3.67 5.18
N TYR A 103 -2.98 2.36 5.12
CA TYR A 103 -3.98 1.38 5.52
C TYR A 103 -3.60 0.84 6.89
N GLU A 104 -4.31 1.28 7.92
CA GLU A 104 -4.06 0.86 9.30
C GLU A 104 -4.91 -0.36 9.64
N PHE A 105 -4.25 -1.43 10.05
CA PHE A 105 -4.85 -2.66 10.52
C PHE A 105 -4.61 -2.84 12.02
N VAL A 106 -5.68 -3.18 12.75
CA VAL A 106 -5.64 -3.43 14.18
C VAL A 106 -6.05 -4.87 14.46
N GLY A 107 -5.19 -5.60 15.18
CA GLY A 107 -5.47 -6.94 15.69
C GLY A 107 -6.08 -6.90 17.09
N ASP A 108 -6.84 -7.93 17.45
CA ASP A 108 -7.37 -8.07 18.80
C ASP A 108 -6.26 -8.45 19.79
N ARG A 109 -5.94 -7.54 20.71
CA ARG A 109 -4.93 -7.78 21.77
C ARG A 109 -5.38 -8.85 22.77
N SER A 110 -6.68 -9.06 22.93
CA SER A 110 -7.25 -10.08 23.81
C SER A 110 -7.33 -11.46 23.15
N ASN A 111 -7.35 -11.49 21.81
CA ASN A 111 -7.28 -12.71 21.01
C ASN A 111 -6.19 -12.60 19.93
N PRO A 112 -4.92 -12.90 20.26
CA PRO A 112 -3.80 -12.88 19.32
C PRO A 112 -3.97 -13.75 18.07
N SER A 113 -4.91 -14.70 18.08
CA SER A 113 -5.23 -15.55 16.92
C SER A 113 -6.32 -14.96 16.03
N SER A 114 -6.90 -13.82 16.38
CA SER A 114 -7.83 -13.11 15.51
C SER A 114 -7.11 -12.50 14.32
N TYR A 115 -7.87 -12.18 13.28
CA TYR A 115 -7.39 -11.38 12.16
C TYR A 115 -7.09 -9.94 12.60
N GLY A 116 -6.24 -9.26 11.84
CA GLY A 116 -6.08 -7.81 11.87
C GLY A 116 -7.08 -7.15 10.93
N TYR A 117 -7.95 -6.30 11.46
CA TYR A 117 -9.01 -5.64 10.71
C TYR A 117 -8.54 -4.27 10.22
N LEU A 118 -8.83 -3.93 8.97
CA LEU A 118 -8.64 -2.57 8.47
C LEU A 118 -9.52 -1.63 9.28
N SER A 119 -8.90 -0.74 10.07
CA SER A 119 -9.60 0.17 10.97
C SER A 119 -9.67 1.59 10.41
N ARG A 120 -8.61 2.03 9.72
CA ARG A 120 -8.50 3.39 9.19
C ARG A 120 -7.76 3.42 7.87
N ILE A 121 -8.10 4.42 7.05
CA ILE A 121 -7.32 4.80 5.89
C ILE A 121 -6.99 6.28 5.98
N PHE A 122 -5.71 6.64 5.90
CA PHE A 122 -5.25 8.02 5.82
C PHE A 122 -4.84 8.36 4.38
N VAL A 123 -5.02 9.62 4.00
CA VAL A 123 -4.62 10.18 2.71
C VAL A 123 -3.97 11.53 2.95
N PHE A 124 -2.80 11.73 2.36
CA PHE A 124 -2.09 13.02 2.37
C PHE A 124 -1.22 13.12 1.11
N VAL A 125 -0.60 14.28 0.89
CA VAL A 125 0.34 14.48 -0.22
C VAL A 125 1.73 14.62 0.37
N ALA A 126 2.71 13.95 -0.22
CA ALA A 126 4.09 14.08 0.17
C ALA A 126 5.00 14.27 -1.05
N GLU A 127 6.13 14.92 -0.85
CA GLU A 127 7.15 15.03 -1.89
C GLU A 127 7.80 13.68 -2.20
N GLU A 128 8.46 13.60 -3.35
CA GLU A 128 9.28 12.44 -3.70
C GLU A 128 10.42 12.28 -2.68
N GLY A 129 10.55 11.08 -2.12
CA GLY A 129 11.58 10.78 -1.12
C GLY A 129 11.17 11.08 0.34
N TYR A 130 9.97 11.62 0.59
CA TYR A 130 9.44 11.78 1.95
C TYR A 130 9.57 10.50 2.76
N ASN A 131 10.19 10.56 3.94
CA ASN A 131 10.46 9.39 4.77
C ASN A 131 9.29 9.11 5.73
N ILE A 132 8.34 8.33 5.24
CA ILE A 132 7.11 8.01 5.97
C ILE A 132 7.36 7.23 7.27
N ASN A 133 8.42 6.42 7.31
CA ASN A 133 8.78 5.60 8.46
C ASN A 133 9.29 6.46 9.62
N ALA A 134 10.11 7.46 9.31
CA ALA A 134 10.69 8.35 10.29
C ALA A 134 9.62 9.19 11.01
N ARG A 135 8.62 9.69 10.26
CA ARG A 135 7.48 10.41 10.83
C ARG A 135 6.62 9.54 11.74
N TYR A 136 6.35 8.29 11.33
CA TYR A 136 5.48 7.39 12.09
C TYR A 136 6.14 6.84 13.36
N ASN A 137 7.45 6.62 13.33
CA ASN A 137 8.20 6.18 14.50
C ASN A 137 8.59 7.32 15.44
N GLY A 138 8.44 8.59 15.02
CA GLY A 138 8.98 9.74 15.72
C GLY A 138 10.52 9.73 15.81
N GLU A 139 11.16 8.97 14.93
CA GLU A 139 12.61 8.77 14.89
C GLU A 139 13.16 9.42 13.62
N GLY A 140 13.79 10.59 13.78
CA GLY A 140 14.43 11.35 12.72
C GLY A 140 14.51 12.83 13.08
N SER A 141 15.36 13.57 12.37
CA SER A 141 15.33 15.03 12.39
C SER A 141 14.32 15.56 11.36
N ASP A 142 13.81 16.78 11.56
CA ASP A 142 12.85 17.41 10.63
C ASP A 142 13.37 17.44 9.18
N ASP A 143 14.70 17.56 9.02
CA ASP A 143 15.39 17.54 7.73
C ASP A 143 15.38 16.16 7.05
N GLU A 144 15.17 15.07 7.79
CA GLU A 144 15.15 13.68 7.29
C GLU A 144 13.75 13.17 6.94
N PHE A 145 12.70 13.88 7.37
CA PHE A 145 11.31 13.51 7.07
C PHE A 145 10.92 13.88 5.63
N GLY A 146 11.48 14.98 5.11
CA GLY A 146 10.97 15.62 3.89
C GLY A 146 9.66 16.37 4.16
N VAL A 147 9.07 16.92 3.09
CA VAL A 147 7.86 17.74 3.17
C VAL A 147 6.61 16.96 2.77
N ASP A 148 5.58 17.08 3.59
CA ASP A 148 4.24 16.64 3.25
C ASP A 148 3.19 17.73 3.49
N SER A 149 1.93 17.41 3.25
CA SER A 149 0.87 18.40 3.25
C SER A 149 0.52 18.90 4.65
N ASP A 150 0.14 20.17 4.77
CA ASP A 150 -0.44 20.76 6.00
C ASP A 150 -1.76 20.10 6.42
N TRP A 151 -2.28 19.17 5.61
CA TRP A 151 -3.51 18.44 5.85
C TRP A 151 -3.29 16.94 5.74
N PHE A 152 -4.18 16.20 6.38
CA PHE A 152 -4.44 14.81 6.08
C PHE A 152 -5.95 14.57 6.12
N HIS A 153 -6.40 13.58 5.37
CA HIS A 153 -7.76 13.10 5.41
C HIS A 153 -7.76 11.67 5.93
N TYR A 154 -8.70 11.31 6.81
CA TYR A 154 -8.85 9.94 7.26
C TYR A 154 -10.29 9.46 7.23
N PHE A 155 -10.43 8.16 6.99
CA PHE A 155 -11.70 7.42 7.02
C PHE A 155 -11.62 6.40 8.16
N ASP A 156 -12.55 6.48 9.11
CA ASP A 156 -12.80 5.46 10.13
C ASP A 156 -13.70 4.36 9.57
N LEU A 157 -13.28 3.10 9.70
CA LEU A 157 -14.05 1.93 9.25
C LEU A 157 -14.89 1.31 10.37
N GLY A 158 -15.31 2.13 11.34
CA GLY A 158 -16.30 1.74 12.36
C GLY A 158 -17.72 1.54 11.80
N GLY A 159 -17.97 2.08 10.61
CA GLY A 159 -19.16 1.87 9.79
C GLY A 159 -18.80 1.88 8.30
N THR A 160 -19.80 1.80 7.43
CA THR A 160 -19.59 1.76 5.97
C THR A 160 -19.66 3.14 5.31
N THR A 161 -20.30 4.13 5.95
CA THR A 161 -20.62 5.43 5.35
C THR A 161 -19.39 6.21 4.92
N GLU A 162 -18.36 6.29 5.77
CA GLU A 162 -17.17 7.10 5.50
C GLU A 162 -16.44 6.62 4.27
N LEU A 163 -16.09 5.33 4.24
CA LEU A 163 -15.33 4.78 3.13
C LEU A 163 -16.17 4.68 1.85
N THR A 164 -17.46 4.35 1.92
CA THR A 164 -18.30 4.25 0.72
C THR A 164 -18.82 5.58 0.20
N ASN A 165 -18.68 6.66 0.98
CA ASN A 165 -19.23 7.98 0.70
C ASN A 165 -20.73 7.95 0.39
N ASP A 166 -21.48 7.05 1.04
CA ASP A 166 -22.88 6.73 0.73
C ASP A 166 -23.65 6.32 2.00
N PRO A 167 -24.31 7.27 2.69
CA PRO A 167 -25.07 6.98 3.91
C PRO A 167 -26.19 5.94 3.73
N LYS A 168 -26.73 5.80 2.52
CA LYS A 168 -27.79 4.83 2.24
C LYS A 168 -27.25 3.40 2.16
N PHE A 169 -25.97 3.25 1.85
CA PHE A 169 -25.34 1.94 1.85
C PHE A 169 -25.36 1.34 3.26
N GLU A 170 -25.05 2.14 4.27
CA GLU A 170 -25.08 1.75 5.68
C GLU A 170 -26.44 1.23 6.13
N GLU A 171 -27.53 1.88 5.72
CA GLU A 171 -28.91 1.46 6.04
C GLU A 171 -29.24 0.04 5.54
N THR A 172 -28.55 -0.40 4.48
CA THR A 172 -28.80 -1.69 3.82
C THR A 172 -27.73 -2.73 4.09
N TYR A 173 -26.62 -2.33 4.71
CA TYR A 173 -25.50 -3.23 4.96
C TYR A 173 -25.80 -4.13 6.16
N ASP A 174 -25.65 -5.44 5.98
CA ASP A 174 -25.92 -6.42 7.02
C ASP A 174 -24.74 -6.52 7.99
N TYR A 175 -24.70 -5.59 8.96
CA TYR A 175 -23.66 -5.59 9.99
C TYR A 175 -23.67 -6.87 10.84
N ALA A 176 -24.83 -7.52 11.01
CA ALA A 176 -24.93 -8.76 11.77
C ALA A 176 -24.20 -9.94 11.10
N HIS A 177 -24.05 -9.88 9.77
CA HIS A 177 -23.36 -10.87 8.96
C HIS A 177 -22.28 -10.23 8.08
N SER A 178 -21.47 -9.36 8.68
CA SER A 178 -20.36 -8.69 7.99
C SER A 178 -19.40 -9.70 7.38
N LYS A 179 -19.10 -9.51 6.09
CA LYS A 179 -18.19 -10.37 5.33
C LYS A 179 -16.88 -9.64 5.02
N PHE A 180 -15.83 -10.42 4.89
CA PHE A 180 -14.48 -9.93 4.71
C PHE A 180 -13.76 -10.69 3.60
N PHE A 181 -12.81 -10.00 2.98
CA PHE A 181 -11.78 -10.64 2.17
C PHE A 181 -10.50 -10.78 3.00
N THR A 182 -9.92 -11.98 2.98
CA THR A 182 -8.64 -12.24 3.62
C THR A 182 -7.53 -11.74 2.73
N VAL A 183 -6.69 -10.82 3.22
CA VAL A 183 -5.55 -10.32 2.47
C VAL A 183 -4.51 -11.42 2.34
N LYS A 184 -4.08 -11.72 1.11
CA LYS A 184 -3.03 -12.71 0.86
C LYS A 184 -1.72 -12.28 1.52
N PRO A 185 -1.12 -13.11 2.38
CA PRO A 185 0.18 -12.81 2.95
C PRO A 185 1.26 -12.92 1.86
N ASN A 186 2.08 -11.88 1.71
CA ASN A 186 3.22 -11.85 0.77
C ASN A 186 4.54 -11.40 1.45
N GLY A 187 4.59 -11.46 2.78
CA GLY A 187 5.74 -11.02 3.58
C GLY A 187 5.59 -9.65 4.24
N ILE A 188 4.64 -8.80 3.80
CA ILE A 188 4.35 -7.52 4.48
C ILE A 188 2.95 -7.50 5.13
N TYR A 189 1.99 -8.28 4.64
CA TYR A 189 0.61 -8.31 5.17
C TYR A 189 0.42 -9.31 6.31
N TYR A 190 0.64 -8.85 7.54
CA TYR A 190 0.25 -9.54 8.78
C TYR A 190 0.26 -8.55 9.94
N VAL A 191 -0.48 -8.85 11.00
CA VAL A 191 -0.38 -8.17 12.29
C VAL A 191 0.43 -9.02 13.26
N VAL A 192 1.27 -8.39 14.10
CA VAL A 192 2.04 -9.06 15.16
C VAL A 192 1.42 -8.74 16.50
N ALA A 193 0.91 -9.75 17.18
CA ALA A 193 0.42 -9.63 18.54
C ALA A 193 1.58 -9.55 19.54
N LYS A 194 1.30 -9.10 20.77
CA LYS A 194 2.31 -8.95 21.85
C LYS A 194 3.13 -10.22 22.13
N ASN A 195 2.55 -11.40 21.91
CA ASN A 195 3.22 -12.69 22.09
C ASN A 195 4.10 -13.09 20.88
N GLY A 196 4.26 -12.22 19.88
CA GLY A 196 4.99 -12.48 18.64
C GLY A 196 4.21 -13.29 17.59
N GLN A 197 2.96 -13.68 17.88
CA GLN A 197 2.12 -14.40 16.94
C GLN A 197 1.75 -13.50 15.77
N LYS A 198 1.86 -14.04 14.55
CA LYS A 198 1.42 -13.39 13.32
C LYS A 198 0.02 -13.84 12.96
N SER A 199 -0.83 -12.88 12.64
CA SER A 199 -2.19 -13.15 12.17
C SER A 199 -2.46 -12.47 10.84
N LEU A 200 -3.35 -13.08 10.06
CA LEU A 200 -3.77 -12.61 8.74
C LEU A 200 -4.51 -11.27 8.85
N LEU A 201 -4.48 -10.50 7.78
CA LEU A 201 -5.21 -9.24 7.67
C LEU A 201 -6.50 -9.46 6.88
N VAL A 202 -7.52 -8.65 7.16
CA VAL A 202 -8.79 -8.67 6.44
C VAL A 202 -9.24 -7.26 6.10
N VAL A 203 -9.93 -7.14 4.97
CA VAL A 203 -10.64 -5.92 4.54
C VAL A 203 -12.12 -6.24 4.38
N PRO A 204 -13.03 -5.27 4.57
CA PRO A 204 -14.46 -5.50 4.36
C PRO A 204 -14.77 -5.88 2.90
N ASP A 205 -15.84 -6.64 2.69
CA ASP A 205 -16.29 -7.07 1.36
C ASP A 205 -16.71 -5.91 0.43
N TYR A 206 -17.06 -4.76 1.01
CA TYR A 206 -17.35 -3.52 0.29
C TYR A 206 -16.11 -2.66 -0.03
N PHE A 207 -14.89 -3.14 0.28
CA PHE A 207 -13.66 -2.35 0.15
C PHE A 207 -13.49 -1.73 -1.24
N ASP A 208 -13.76 -2.45 -2.33
CA ASP A 208 -13.62 -1.91 -3.70
C ASP A 208 -14.60 -0.76 -4.00
N LYS A 209 -15.85 -0.87 -3.52
CA LYS A 209 -16.83 0.22 -3.62
C LYS A 209 -16.28 1.45 -2.90
N GLY A 210 -15.78 1.24 -1.68
CA GLY A 210 -15.21 2.28 -0.85
C GLY A 210 -13.96 2.94 -1.42
N PHE A 211 -12.99 2.14 -1.84
CA PHE A 211 -11.76 2.61 -2.48
C PHE A 211 -12.07 3.47 -3.71
N LYS A 212 -12.97 3.03 -4.58
CA LYS A 212 -13.39 3.80 -5.77
C LYS A 212 -14.11 5.10 -5.42
N ALA A 213 -14.90 5.11 -4.36
CA ALA A 213 -15.67 6.27 -3.94
C ALA A 213 -14.79 7.33 -3.26
N SER A 214 -13.80 6.91 -2.47
CA SER A 214 -13.14 7.78 -1.49
C SER A 214 -11.63 7.91 -1.67
N ILE A 215 -10.94 6.89 -2.21
CA ILE A 215 -9.48 6.93 -2.40
C ILE A 215 -9.12 7.28 -3.85
N LEU A 216 -9.80 6.64 -4.79
CA LEU A 216 -9.60 6.85 -6.23
C LEU A 216 -9.76 8.33 -6.68
N PRO A 217 -10.63 9.16 -6.07
CA PRO A 217 -10.67 10.58 -6.38
C PRO A 217 -9.35 11.30 -6.12
N TYR A 218 -8.63 10.99 -5.02
CA TYR A 218 -7.35 11.61 -4.68
C TYR A 218 -6.24 11.22 -5.66
N ILE A 219 -6.10 9.92 -5.94
CA ILE A 219 -4.99 9.42 -6.78
C ILE A 219 -5.11 9.86 -8.25
N ASN A 220 -6.31 10.30 -8.68
CA ASN A 220 -6.56 10.82 -10.03
C ASN A 220 -6.40 12.35 -10.13
N ILE A 221 -6.09 13.05 -9.04
CA ILE A 221 -5.80 14.49 -9.09
C ILE A 221 -4.45 14.68 -9.79
N LYS A 222 -4.42 15.54 -10.80
CA LYS A 222 -3.19 15.80 -11.57
C LYS A 222 -2.07 16.42 -10.71
N ASP A 223 -2.43 17.35 -9.84
CA ASP A 223 -1.51 18.15 -9.02
C ASP A 223 -2.21 18.49 -7.69
N PRO A 224 -2.12 17.60 -6.68
CA PRO A 224 -2.81 17.79 -5.42
C PRO A 224 -2.10 18.85 -4.55
N SER A 225 -2.89 19.63 -3.83
CA SER A 225 -2.38 20.75 -3.01
C SER A 225 -1.70 20.24 -1.75
N PHE A 226 -0.54 20.80 -1.40
CA PHE A 226 0.08 20.58 -0.09
C PHE A 226 -0.59 21.36 1.05
N ARG A 227 -1.35 22.43 0.77
CA ARG A 227 -1.85 23.35 1.82
C ARG A 227 -3.31 23.13 2.24
N LYS A 228 -4.08 22.44 1.40
CA LYS A 228 -5.52 22.25 1.62
C LYS A 228 -5.98 20.97 0.97
N ASP A 229 -6.76 20.19 1.70
CA ASP A 229 -7.39 18.98 1.21
C ASP A 229 -8.30 19.29 -0.01
N PRO A 230 -8.00 18.75 -1.20
CA PRO A 230 -8.78 19.00 -2.41
C PRO A 230 -10.18 18.35 -2.40
N MET A 231 -10.42 17.42 -1.48
CA MET A 231 -11.70 16.69 -1.33
C MET A 231 -12.46 17.05 -0.04
N GLU A 232 -11.96 18.01 0.73
CA GLU A 232 -12.66 18.55 1.91
C GLU A 232 -14.11 18.93 1.55
N GLY A 233 -15.06 18.38 2.31
CA GLY A 233 -16.50 18.60 2.11
C GLY A 233 -17.10 17.94 0.87
N LYS A 234 -16.33 17.16 0.09
CA LYS A 234 -16.81 16.37 -1.06
C LYS A 234 -16.88 14.88 -0.75
N LEU A 235 -16.03 14.42 0.16
CA LEU A 235 -16.03 13.07 0.69
C LEU A 235 -16.41 13.13 2.17
N MET A 236 -17.04 12.05 2.65
CA MET A 236 -17.14 11.75 4.09
C MET A 236 -15.74 11.53 4.69
N GLY A 237 -15.66 11.24 5.98
CA GLY A 237 -14.40 11.19 6.72
C GLY A 237 -14.03 12.56 7.26
N HIS A 238 -12.77 12.71 7.64
CA HIS A 238 -12.29 13.84 8.42
C HIS A 238 -11.02 14.42 7.81
N SER A 239 -11.05 15.72 7.50
CA SER A 239 -9.89 16.50 7.10
C SER A 239 -9.39 17.30 8.31
N ASP A 240 -8.14 17.10 8.69
CA ASP A 240 -7.48 17.84 9.78
C ASP A 240 -6.15 18.43 9.32
N LEU A 241 -5.65 19.39 10.11
CA LEU A 241 -4.31 19.95 9.92
C LEU A 241 -3.26 19.06 10.59
N GLN A 242 -2.08 18.98 9.98
CA GLN A 242 -0.93 18.24 10.53
C GLN A 242 -0.19 18.97 11.64
#